data_AF-A0A381ZCK1-F1
#
_entry.id   AF-A0A381ZCK1-F1
#
_cell.length_a   1.000
_cell.length_b   1.000
_cell.length_c   1.000
_cell.angle_alpha   90.00
_cell.angle_beta   90.00
_cell.angle_gamma   90.00
#
_symmetry.space_group_name_H-M   'P 1'
#
loop_
_entity.id
_entity.type
_entity.pdbx_description
1 polymer ?
#
loop_
_entity_poly.entity_id
_entity_poly.type
_entity_poly.pdbx_seq_one_letter_code
_entity_poly.pdbx_strand_id
1 'polypeptide(L)'
;MGKNNWQIYKFGGSSLNDSDCINKVCNLIKGNSSENLIVVVSAMSGMTNQLLEYSQSKDESILQTISDRYIQTLNKTLEDELLIKNIINEFNQDLVLIRERASLYSNLTLSIEDNQV
;
A
#
# COMPACT_ATOMS: atom_id res chain seq x y z
N MET A 1 -35.24 10.85 -14.27
CA MET A 1 -34.28 10.15 -13.39
C MET A 1 -32.89 10.62 -13.77
N GLY A 2 -32.29 11.50 -12.97
CA GLY A 2 -30.92 11.97 -13.23
C GLY A 2 -29.96 10.81 -13.08
N LYS A 3 -29.03 10.64 -14.03
CA LYS A 3 -27.94 9.66 -13.87
C LYS A 3 -27.25 9.92 -12.54
N ASN A 4 -27.15 8.92 -11.67
CA ASN A 4 -26.26 8.96 -10.50
C ASN A 4 -24.85 9.17 -11.04
N ASN A 5 -24.36 10.41 -11.01
CA ASN A 5 -23.12 10.78 -11.66
C ASN A 5 -21.95 10.43 -10.73
N TRP A 6 -21.59 9.15 -10.71
CA TRP A 6 -20.42 8.67 -10.01
C TRP A 6 -19.17 9.37 -10.53
N GLN A 7 -18.36 9.88 -9.62
CA GLN A 7 -17.01 10.34 -9.92
C GLN A 7 -16.01 9.34 -9.34
N ILE A 8 -14.94 9.09 -10.10
CA ILE A 8 -13.89 8.15 -9.71
C ILE A 8 -12.57 8.89 -9.75
N TYR A 9 -11.91 8.99 -8.61
CA TYR A 9 -10.55 9.51 -8.50
C TYR A 9 -9.59 8.34 -8.37
N LYS A 10 -8.52 8.36 -9.16
CA LYS A 10 -7.42 7.39 -9.03
C LYS A 10 -6.12 8.10 -8.72
N PHE A 11 -5.48 7.72 -7.62
CA PHE A 11 -4.19 8.25 -7.20
C PHE A 11 -3.11 7.17 -7.34
N GLY A 12 -2.02 7.51 -8.06
CA GLY A 12 -0.86 6.64 -8.20
C GLY A 12 0.09 6.75 -7.00
N GLY A 13 1.14 5.91 -6.97
CA GLY A 13 2.04 5.84 -5.83
C GLY A 13 2.82 7.13 -5.56
N SER A 14 3.14 7.94 -6.58
CA SER A 14 3.76 9.26 -6.41
C SER A 14 2.85 10.24 -5.68
N SER A 15 1.54 10.17 -5.90
CA SER A 15 0.53 10.98 -5.19
C SER A 15 0.34 10.55 -3.73
N LEU A 16 0.90 9.42 -3.32
CA LEU A 16 0.72 8.80 -2.01
C LEU A 16 2.08 8.53 -1.33
N ASN A 17 3.13 9.22 -1.76
CA ASN A 17 4.51 8.87 -1.40
C ASN A 17 4.84 9.06 0.09
N ASP A 18 4.22 10.03 0.74
CA ASP A 18 4.48 10.49 2.10
C ASP A 18 3.25 11.28 2.63
N SER A 19 3.35 11.77 3.87
CA SER A 19 2.27 12.54 4.53
C SER A 19 1.85 13.77 3.73
N ASP A 20 2.79 14.55 3.20
CA ASP A 20 2.47 15.77 2.45
C ASP A 20 1.69 15.45 1.17
N CYS A 21 2.08 14.37 0.49
CA CYS A 21 1.37 13.88 -0.69
C CYS A 21 -0.05 13.39 -0.34
N ILE A 22 -0.20 12.60 0.72
CA ILE A 22 -1.49 12.12 1.21
C ILE A 22 -2.40 13.29 1.60
N ASN A 23 -1.88 14.29 2.30
CA ASN A 23 -2.64 15.48 2.69
C ASN A 23 -3.15 16.27 1.48
N LYS A 24 -2.33 16.40 0.42
CA LYS A 24 -2.78 17.01 -0.86
C LYS A 24 -3.93 16.21 -1.48
N VAL A 25 -3.84 14.89 -1.49
CA VAL A 25 -4.91 14.00 -1.98
C VAL A 25 -6.19 14.17 -1.14
N CYS A 26 -6.07 14.17 0.19
CA CYS A 26 -7.19 14.41 1.10
C CYS A 26 -7.88 15.75 0.82
N ASN A 27 -7.12 16.82 0.54
CA ASN A 27 -7.68 18.12 0.20
C ASN A 27 -8.44 18.11 -1.14
N LEU A 28 -7.94 17.39 -2.15
CA LEU A 28 -8.65 17.20 -3.43
C LEU A 28 -9.98 16.44 -3.24
N ILE A 29 -9.99 15.44 -2.36
CA ILE A 29 -11.18 14.65 -2.03
C ILE A 29 -12.19 15.53 -1.27
N LYS A 30 -11.74 16.27 -0.23
CA LYS A 30 -12.61 17.16 0.55
C LYS A 30 -13.19 18.32 -0.27
N GLY A 31 -12.49 18.75 -1.32
CA GLY A 31 -12.97 19.77 -2.25
C GLY A 31 -13.97 19.26 -3.29
N ASN A 32 -14.23 17.95 -3.36
CA ASN A 32 -15.20 17.37 -4.28
C ASN A 32 -16.63 17.50 -3.72
N SER A 33 -17.57 17.95 -4.56
CA SER A 33 -18.98 18.16 -4.18
C SER A 33 -19.92 17.03 -4.64
N SER A 34 -19.40 15.94 -5.20
CA SER A 34 -20.20 14.81 -5.63
C SER A 34 -20.66 13.98 -4.43
N GLU A 35 -21.95 13.67 -4.38
CA GLU A 35 -22.52 12.73 -3.41
C GLU A 35 -22.09 11.28 -3.68
N ASN A 36 -21.61 10.98 -4.90
CA ASN A 36 -21.19 9.64 -5.32
C ASN A 36 -19.73 9.70 -5.77
N LEU A 37 -18.79 9.48 -4.85
CA LEU A 37 -17.35 9.50 -5.10
C LEU A 37 -16.72 8.15 -4.74
N ILE A 38 -15.93 7.60 -5.66
CA ILE A 38 -15.05 6.44 -5.43
C ILE A 38 -13.60 6.91 -5.52
N VAL A 39 -12.78 6.47 -4.56
CA VAL A 39 -11.34 6.73 -4.55
C VAL A 39 -10.60 5.40 -4.69
N VAL A 40 -9.77 5.29 -5.72
CA VAL A 40 -8.89 4.16 -5.97
C VAL A 40 -7.45 4.59 -5.71
N VAL A 41 -6.75 3.88 -4.83
CA VAL A 41 -5.37 4.19 -4.45
C VAL A 41 -4.44 3.05 -4.86
N SER A 42 -3.23 3.41 -5.30
CA SER A 42 -2.11 2.49 -5.40
C SER A 42 -1.36 2.39 -4.07
N ALA A 43 -0.41 1.46 -3.95
CA ALA A 43 0.58 1.50 -2.88
C ALA A 43 1.45 2.77 -2.97
N MET A 44 2.08 3.17 -1.86
CA MET A 44 3.04 4.28 -1.85
C MET A 44 4.18 4.02 -2.84
N SER A 45 4.71 5.07 -3.47
CA SER A 45 5.76 4.95 -4.50
C SER A 45 6.89 4.02 -4.07
N GLY A 46 7.25 3.05 -4.91
CA GLY A 46 8.32 2.08 -4.65
C GLY A 46 7.93 0.85 -3.81
N MET A 47 6.87 0.90 -3.01
CA MET A 47 6.50 -0.19 -2.09
C MET A 47 6.20 -1.50 -2.82
N THR A 48 5.54 -1.45 -3.96
CA THR A 48 5.26 -2.65 -4.77
C THR A 48 6.55 -3.34 -5.24
N ASN A 49 7.56 -2.57 -5.65
CA ASN A 49 8.84 -3.12 -6.08
C ASN A 49 9.60 -3.72 -4.90
N GLN A 50 9.57 -3.06 -3.74
CA GLN A 50 10.19 -3.58 -2.51
C GLN A 50 9.53 -4.88 -2.06
N LEU A 51 8.20 -4.98 -2.11
CA LEU A 51 7.51 -6.24 -1.79
C LEU A 51 7.84 -7.36 -2.77
N LEU A 52 8.00 -7.05 -4.06
CA LEU A 52 8.45 -8.02 -5.05
C LEU A 52 9.88 -8.50 -4.75
N GLU A 53 10.79 -7.58 -4.47
CA GLU A 53 12.17 -7.89 -4.09
C GLU A 53 12.23 -8.74 -2.81
N TYR A 54 11.41 -8.41 -1.81
CA TYR A 54 11.27 -9.21 -0.60
C TYR A 54 10.76 -10.63 -0.91
N SER A 55 9.76 -10.77 -1.78
CA SER A 55 9.21 -12.09 -2.10
C SER A 55 10.25 -13.05 -2.69
N GLN A 56 11.29 -12.51 -3.34
CA GLN A 56 12.36 -13.26 -3.98
C GLN A 56 13.55 -13.48 -3.03
N SER A 57 14.01 -12.41 -2.38
CA SER A 57 15.22 -12.41 -1.54
C SER A 57 14.95 -12.90 -0.11
N LYS A 58 13.74 -12.65 0.41
CA LYS A 58 13.36 -12.80 1.82
C LYS A 58 14.25 -11.99 2.77
N ASP A 59 14.85 -10.91 2.27
CA ASP A 59 15.66 -10.00 3.09
C ASP A 59 14.76 -9.15 4.00
N GLU A 60 14.79 -9.45 5.30
CA GLU A 60 13.98 -8.74 6.31
C GLU A 60 14.31 -7.24 6.40
N SER A 61 15.48 -6.78 5.94
CA SER A 61 15.80 -5.35 5.89
C SER A 61 14.85 -4.57 4.96
N ILE A 62 14.27 -5.24 3.95
CA ILE A 62 13.28 -4.66 3.05
C ILE A 62 11.96 -4.44 3.78
N LEU A 63 11.47 -5.43 4.53
CA LEU A 63 10.25 -5.27 5.34
C LEU A 63 10.44 -4.23 6.45
N GLN A 64 11.64 -4.16 7.04
CA GLN A 64 11.96 -3.11 8.01
C GLN A 64 11.85 -1.72 7.36
N THR A 65 12.42 -1.54 6.17
CA THR A 65 12.34 -0.27 5.42
C THR A 65 10.90 0.12 5.09
N ILE A 66 10.08 -0.85 4.66
CA ILE A 66 8.65 -0.64 4.40
C ILE A 66 7.94 -0.20 5.69
N SER A 67 8.21 -0.90 6.79
CA SER A 67 7.60 -0.65 8.10
C SER A 67 7.93 0.75 8.63
N ASP A 68 9.22 1.11 8.65
CA ASP A 68 9.68 2.41 9.15
C ASP A 68 9.02 3.56 8.38
N ARG A 69 8.96 3.44 7.04
CA ARG A 69 8.33 4.45 6.20
C ARG A 69 6.82 4.52 6.40
N TYR A 70 6.15 3.39 6.57
CA TYR A 70 4.70 3.35 6.84
C TYR A 70 4.37 4.02 8.17
N ILE A 71 5.08 3.64 9.25
CA ILE A 71 4.90 4.22 10.60
C ILE A 71 5.25 5.70 10.62
N GLN A 72 6.37 6.11 10.00
CA GLN A 72 6.72 7.53 9.88
C GLN A 72 5.62 8.32 9.16
N THR A 73 5.04 7.75 8.10
CA THR A 73 3.98 8.42 7.34
C THR A 73 2.72 8.55 8.18
N LEU A 74 2.30 7.48 8.88
CA LEU A 74 1.15 7.52 9.80
C LEU A 74 1.31 8.60 10.87
N ASN A 75 2.43 8.61 11.59
CA ASN A 75 2.69 9.55 12.68
C ASN A 75 2.75 11.02 12.20
N LYS A 76 3.08 11.24 10.93
CA LYS A 76 3.07 12.58 10.31
C LYS A 76 1.73 12.97 9.69
N THR A 77 0.79 12.03 9.56
CA THR A 77 -0.49 12.26 8.85
C THR A 77 -1.67 12.31 9.81
N LEU A 78 -1.62 11.55 10.90
CA LEU A 78 -2.71 11.39 11.87
C LEU A 78 -2.28 11.91 13.24
N GLU A 79 -3.26 12.35 14.04
CA GLU A 79 -3.04 12.88 15.40
C GLU A 79 -3.62 11.95 16.48
N ASP A 80 -4.60 11.11 16.16
CA ASP A 80 -5.26 10.21 17.12
C ASP A 80 -4.35 9.01 17.45
N GLU A 81 -3.76 9.03 18.65
CA GLU A 81 -2.85 8.00 19.14
C GLU A 81 -3.47 6.60 19.19
N LEU A 82 -4.75 6.48 19.56
CA LEU A 82 -5.43 5.18 19.65
C LEU A 82 -5.66 4.61 18.25
N LEU A 83 -6.09 5.46 17.31
CA LEU A 83 -6.25 5.08 15.91
C LEU A 83 -4.91 4.66 15.30
N ILE A 84 -3.85 5.44 15.49
CA ILE A 84 -2.50 5.13 15.01
C ILE A 84 -2.04 3.77 15.54
N LYS A 85 -2.21 3.53 16.84
CA LYS A 85 -1.84 2.25 17.46
C LYS A 85 -2.60 1.07 16.84
N ASN A 86 -3.90 1.23 16.59
CA ASN A 86 -4.71 0.18 15.98
C ASN A 86 -4.26 -0.13 14.55
N ILE A 87 -4.03 0.90 13.73
CA ILE A 87 -3.53 0.74 12.35
C ILE A 87 -2.15 0.08 12.35
N ILE A 88 -1.24 0.46 13.25
CA ILE A 88 0.08 -0.18 13.37
C ILE A 88 -0.07 -1.65 13.75
N ASN A 89 -1.01 -2.00 14.63
CA ASN A 89 -1.26 -3.39 14.99
C ASN A 89 -1.78 -4.21 13.80
N GLU A 90 -2.74 -3.69 13.03
CA GLU A 90 -3.22 -4.32 11.79
C GLU A 90 -2.09 -4.49 10.77
N PHE A 91 -1.30 -3.44 10.55
CA PHE A 91 -0.15 -3.49 9.65
C PHE A 91 0.90 -4.52 10.09
N ASN A 92 1.16 -4.66 11.40
CA ASN A 92 2.06 -5.71 11.91
C ASN A 92 1.52 -7.11 11.63
N GLN A 93 0.20 -7.32 11.67
CA GLN A 93 -0.42 -8.59 11.29
C GLN A 93 -0.24 -8.85 9.78
N ASP A 94 -0.39 -7.82 8.94
CA ASP A 94 -0.11 -7.94 7.50
C ASP A 94 1.35 -8.33 7.24
N LEU A 95 2.32 -7.76 7.98
CA LEU A 95 3.73 -8.15 7.86
C LEU A 95 3.98 -9.60 8.28
N VAL A 96 3.26 -10.13 9.27
CA VAL A 96 3.32 -11.56 9.64
C VAL A 96 2.78 -12.41 8.48
N LEU A 97 1.63 -12.05 7.92
CA LEU A 97 1.03 -12.77 6.80
C LEU A 97 1.95 -12.74 5.56
N ILE A 98 2.58 -11.62 5.26
CA ILE A 98 3.54 -11.49 4.15
C ILE A 98 4.73 -12.46 4.34
N ARG A 99 5.31 -12.54 5.55
CA ARG A 99 6.39 -13.48 5.87
C ARG A 99 5.98 -14.94 5.67
N GLU A 100 4.80 -15.29 6.18
CA GLU A 100 4.24 -16.64 6.03
C GLU A 100 4.07 -16.98 4.54
N ARG A 101 3.48 -16.08 3.75
CA ARG A 101 3.28 -16.32 2.32
C ARG A 101 4.58 -16.41 1.54
N ALA A 102 5.54 -15.50 1.77
CA ALA A 102 6.85 -15.56 1.13
C ALA A 102 7.60 -16.87 1.45
N SER A 103 7.42 -17.41 2.65
CA SER A 103 8.01 -18.70 3.05
C SER A 103 7.40 -19.88 2.31
N LEU A 104 6.09 -19.87 2.02
CA LEU A 104 5.41 -20.94 1.29
C LEU A 104 5.86 -21.04 -0.19
N TYR A 105 6.26 -19.92 -0.81
CA TYR A 105 6.70 -19.90 -2.21
C TYR A 105 8.09 -20.53 -2.46
N SER A 106 8.85 -20.95 -1.43
CA SER A 106 10.09 -21.72 -1.66
C SER A 106 9.86 -23.11 -2.26
N ASN A 107 8.64 -23.63 -2.17
CA ASN A 107 8.33 -25.03 -2.51
C ASN A 107 7.75 -25.19 -3.92
N LEU A 108 7.59 -24.09 -4.67
CA LEU A 108 7.08 -24.11 -6.03
C LEU A 108 8.20 -23.75 -7.01
N THR A 109 9.18 -24.64 -7.17
CA THR A 109 10.01 -24.63 -8.37
C THR A 109 9.10 -25.02 -9.53
N LEU A 110 8.47 -24.05 -10.18
CA LEU A 110 7.91 -24.29 -11.51
C LEU A 110 9.11 -24.57 -12.40
N SER A 111 9.31 -25.84 -12.73
CA SER A 111 10.16 -26.27 -13.82
C SER A 111 9.61 -25.61 -15.08
N ILE A 112 10.15 -24.45 -15.44
CA ILE A 112 9.96 -23.89 -16.77
C ILE A 112 10.81 -24.79 -17.67
N GLU A 113 10.18 -25.80 -18.26
CA GLU A 113 10.78 -26.48 -19.40
C GLU A 113 10.95 -25.42 -20.49
N ASP A 114 12.20 -25.16 -20.85
CA ASP A 114 12.58 -24.27 -21.94
C ASP A 114 11.90 -24.75 -23.23
N ASN A 115 10.76 -24.14 -23.56
CA ASN A 115 10.18 -24.30 -24.89
C ASN A 115 11.03 -23.47 -25.85
N GLN A 116 12.02 -24.14 -26.45
CA GLN A 116 12.84 -23.59 -27.52
C GLN A 116 11.91 -23.16 -28.66
N VAL A 117 11.95 -21.86 -28.99
CA VAL A 117 11.41 -21.31 -30.24
C VAL A 117 12.38 -21.61 -31.37
#